data_AF-A0A2S2R3F9-F1
#
_entry.id   AF-A0A2S2R3F9-F1
#
_cell.length_a   1.000
_cell.length_b   1.000
_cell.length_c   1.000
_cell.angle_alpha   90.00
_cell.angle_beta   90.00
_cell.angle_gamma   90.00
#
_symmetry.space_group_name_H-M   'P 1'
#
loop_
_entity.id
_entity.type
_entity.pdbx_description
1 polymer ?
#
loop_
_entity_poly.entity_id
_entity_poly.type
_entity_poly.pdbx_seq_one_letter_code
_entity_poly.pdbx_strand_id
1 'polypeptide(L)'
;PAIIRIWNTNGLSNDRFSLENGIIISQSYRNPFIIDPQNQAWKWLKNIELDNGLTIIDGRLENYTQSLEIALQNGYSTLMQIDFDKPDPYIISLLSKSIVKKKNELFIRMGNKLLAYNENFRMFITTKIKNAHYDPEIIKWTTVVDFTIQEEGLEEQLLTILVSMENSNLEELKENTIIKIEKDKKSLDEIQDELLKLLDESECSLLENEQLLNTLKSSKAKLNIIKEQLQSSLTSQAEIYIAREV
;
A
#
# COMPACT_ATOMS: atom_id res chain seq x y z
N PRO A 1 5.61 -0.38 9.53
CA PRO A 1 5.84 0.75 8.60
C PRO A 1 4.56 1.57 8.47
N ALA A 2 4.63 2.90 8.55
CA ALA A 2 3.45 3.77 8.65
C ALA A 2 2.40 3.52 7.55
N ILE A 3 2.83 3.23 6.31
CA ILE A 3 1.94 2.93 5.17
C ILE A 3 1.08 1.68 5.41
N ILE A 4 1.67 0.61 5.94
CA ILE A 4 0.94 -0.64 6.25
C ILE A 4 -0.12 -0.39 7.32
N ARG A 5 0.18 0.44 8.32
CA ARG A 5 -0.80 0.81 9.35
C ARG A 5 -1.98 1.57 8.74
N ILE A 6 -1.71 2.51 7.83
CA ILE A 6 -2.77 3.21 7.09
C ILE A 6 -3.62 2.21 6.31
N TRP A 7 -3.02 1.23 5.63
CA TRP A 7 -3.77 0.21 4.90
C TRP A 7 -4.67 -0.63 5.81
N ASN A 8 -4.14 -1.06 6.96
CA ASN A 8 -4.89 -1.83 7.94
C ASN A 8 -6.07 -1.03 8.52
N THR A 9 -5.85 0.24 8.87
CA THR A 9 -6.92 1.15 9.32
C THR A 9 -7.99 1.38 8.24
N ASN A 10 -7.61 1.32 6.97
CA ASN A 10 -8.53 1.46 5.84
C ASN A 10 -9.19 0.14 5.40
N GLY A 11 -8.98 -0.96 6.13
CA GLY A 11 -9.69 -2.22 5.93
C GLY A 11 -8.95 -3.30 5.14
N LEU A 12 -7.63 -3.13 4.90
CA LEU A 12 -6.79 -4.26 4.49
C LEU A 12 -6.55 -5.16 5.70
N SER A 13 -6.54 -6.48 5.49
CA SER A 13 -6.19 -7.39 6.58
C SER A 13 -4.69 -7.42 6.81
N ASN A 14 -4.30 -7.70 8.05
CA ASN A 14 -2.90 -7.71 8.48
C ASN A 14 -2.20 -9.06 8.22
N ASP A 15 -2.81 -9.96 7.45
CA ASP A 15 -2.16 -11.19 7.00
C ASP A 15 -1.11 -10.89 5.92
N ARG A 16 -0.06 -11.70 5.89
CA ARG A 16 1.06 -11.51 4.98
C ARG A 16 0.63 -11.47 3.51
N PHE A 17 -0.31 -12.32 3.13
CA PHE A 17 -0.82 -12.41 1.76
C PHE A 17 -1.51 -11.11 1.30
N SER A 18 -2.40 -10.56 2.13
CA SER A 18 -3.08 -9.28 1.89
C SER A 18 -2.08 -8.12 1.81
N LEU A 19 -1.06 -8.11 2.65
CA LEU A 19 0.00 -7.08 2.63
C LEU A 19 0.85 -7.15 1.36
N GLU A 20 1.29 -8.34 0.94
CA GLU A 20 2.04 -8.53 -0.30
C GLU A 20 1.21 -8.09 -1.52
N ASN A 21 -0.07 -8.46 -1.56
CA ASN A 21 -0.99 -8.01 -2.60
C ASN A 21 -1.21 -6.50 -2.62
N GLY A 22 -1.31 -5.86 -1.44
CA GLY A 22 -1.40 -4.40 -1.31
C GLY A 22 -0.16 -3.68 -1.85
N ILE A 23 1.03 -4.25 -1.64
CA ILE A 23 2.29 -3.74 -2.23
C ILE A 23 2.24 -3.86 -3.75
N ILE A 24 1.82 -5.00 -4.29
CA ILE A 24 1.72 -5.20 -5.75
C ILE A 24 0.77 -4.15 -6.36
N ILE A 25 -0.41 -3.96 -5.77
CA ILE A 25 -1.39 -2.98 -6.25
C ILE A 25 -0.82 -1.57 -6.23
N SER A 26 -0.22 -1.15 -5.12
CA SER A 26 0.28 0.23 -4.94
C SER A 26 1.51 0.56 -5.79
N GLN A 27 2.35 -0.42 -6.13
CA GLN A 27 3.58 -0.23 -6.91
C GLN A 27 3.43 -0.61 -8.39
N SER A 28 2.30 -1.19 -8.80
CA SER A 28 2.09 -1.63 -10.17
C SER A 28 2.02 -0.47 -11.17
N TYR A 29 2.77 -0.59 -12.27
CA TYR A 29 2.67 0.33 -13.40
C TYR A 29 1.45 0.05 -14.29
N ARG A 30 1.11 -1.24 -14.44
CA ARG A 30 -0.10 -1.68 -15.13
C ARG A 30 -1.29 -1.57 -14.19
N ASN A 31 -2.48 -1.37 -14.76
CA ASN A 31 -3.70 -1.29 -13.96
C ASN A 31 -3.95 -2.64 -13.27
N PRO A 32 -4.19 -2.67 -11.95
CA PRO A 32 -4.50 -3.90 -11.23
C PRO A 32 -5.84 -4.50 -11.69
N PHE A 33 -5.83 -5.81 -11.94
CA PHE A 33 -7.03 -6.63 -12.10
C PHE A 33 -7.14 -7.55 -10.89
N ILE A 34 -8.12 -7.27 -10.02
CA ILE A 34 -8.20 -7.81 -8.67
C ILE A 34 -9.33 -8.83 -8.62
N ILE A 35 -8.98 -10.06 -8.28
CA ILE A 35 -9.95 -11.13 -8.06
C ILE A 35 -10.32 -11.12 -6.58
N ASP A 36 -11.48 -10.56 -6.24
CA ASP A 36 -11.88 -10.29 -4.86
C ASP A 36 -13.32 -10.79 -4.62
N PRO A 37 -13.52 -12.09 -4.35
CA PRO A 37 -14.84 -12.65 -4.10
C PRO A 37 -15.49 -12.07 -2.82
N GLN A 38 -14.68 -11.63 -1.84
CA GLN A 38 -15.14 -11.16 -0.54
C GLN A 38 -15.28 -9.63 -0.43
N ASN A 39 -14.91 -8.88 -1.46
CA ASN A 39 -14.89 -7.41 -1.49
C ASN A 39 -13.97 -6.77 -0.44
N GLN A 40 -12.90 -7.47 -0.05
CA GLN A 40 -11.94 -6.95 0.91
C GLN A 40 -11.07 -5.84 0.27
N ALA A 41 -10.45 -6.15 -0.87
CA ALA A 41 -9.68 -5.18 -1.65
C ALA A 41 -10.55 -4.03 -2.14
N TRP A 42 -11.81 -4.31 -2.52
CA TRP A 42 -12.76 -3.28 -2.93
C TRP A 42 -12.99 -2.23 -1.82
N LYS A 43 -13.26 -2.67 -0.59
CA LYS A 43 -13.46 -1.77 0.56
C LYS A 43 -12.19 -0.98 0.87
N TRP A 44 -11.04 -1.68 0.87
CA TRP A 44 -9.75 -1.06 1.12
C TRP A 44 -9.40 0.03 0.09
N LEU A 45 -9.51 -0.27 -1.20
CA LEU A 45 -9.25 0.69 -2.28
C LEU A 45 -10.22 1.86 -2.25
N LYS A 46 -11.50 1.57 -1.95
CA LYS A 46 -12.48 2.63 -1.79
C LYS A 46 -12.02 3.63 -0.73
N ASN A 47 -11.61 3.14 0.44
CA ASN A 47 -11.23 4.02 1.55
C ASN A 47 -9.95 4.80 1.29
N ILE A 48 -8.94 4.20 0.64
CA ILE A 48 -7.67 4.88 0.35
C ILE A 48 -7.80 5.92 -0.75
N GLU A 49 -8.60 5.66 -1.78
CA GLU A 49 -8.68 6.53 -2.96
C GLU A 49 -9.78 7.59 -2.85
N LEU A 50 -10.59 7.59 -1.78
CA LEU A 50 -11.66 8.56 -1.54
C LEU A 50 -11.16 10.01 -1.65
N ASP A 51 -10.02 10.32 -1.02
CA ASP A 51 -9.43 11.67 -1.03
C ASP A 51 -8.82 12.05 -2.40
N ASN A 52 -8.58 11.07 -3.28
CA ASN A 52 -8.04 11.26 -4.63
C ASN A 52 -9.14 11.46 -5.70
N GLY A 53 -10.39 11.69 -5.27
CA GLY A 53 -11.51 11.89 -6.19
C GLY A 53 -12.05 10.59 -6.79
N LEU A 54 -12.12 9.53 -5.99
CA LEU A 54 -12.57 8.21 -6.44
C LEU A 54 -13.90 8.24 -7.21
N THR A 55 -13.87 7.72 -8.43
CA THR A 55 -15.05 7.44 -9.24
C THR A 55 -15.34 5.94 -9.21
N ILE A 56 -16.49 5.55 -8.65
CA ILE A 56 -16.94 4.16 -8.63
C ILE A 56 -17.78 3.90 -9.88
N ILE A 57 -17.40 2.87 -10.63
CA ILE A 57 -18.08 2.51 -11.89
C ILE A 57 -18.51 1.05 -11.82
N ASP A 58 -19.79 0.80 -12.07
CA ASP A 58 -20.27 -0.55 -12.35
C ASP A 58 -20.22 -0.77 -13.86
N GLY A 59 -19.41 -1.73 -14.32
CA GLY A 59 -19.27 -2.04 -15.74
C GLY A 59 -20.57 -2.56 -16.37
N ARG A 60 -21.58 -2.92 -15.57
CA ARG A 60 -22.86 -3.48 -16.07
C ARG A 60 -23.76 -2.40 -16.66
N LEU A 61 -23.52 -1.15 -16.30
CA LEU A 61 -24.36 -0.02 -16.68
C LEU A 61 -23.92 0.53 -18.04
N GLU A 62 -24.84 0.72 -18.98
CA GLU A 62 -24.51 1.19 -20.34
C GLU A 62 -23.82 2.57 -20.37
N ASN A 63 -24.02 3.40 -19.33
CA ASN A 63 -23.43 4.73 -19.24
C ASN A 63 -22.01 4.76 -18.65
N TYR A 64 -21.41 3.62 -18.32
CA TYR A 64 -20.09 3.55 -17.67
C TYR A 64 -18.99 4.27 -18.48
N THR A 65 -19.12 4.27 -19.81
CA THR A 65 -18.16 4.89 -20.75
C THR A 65 -18.01 6.39 -20.54
N GLN A 66 -19.12 7.10 -20.27
CA GLN A 66 -19.10 8.55 -20.05
C GLN A 66 -18.41 8.90 -18.73
N SER A 67 -18.73 8.18 -17.65
CA SER A 67 -18.08 8.37 -16.35
C SER A 67 -16.58 8.09 -16.43
N LEU A 68 -16.18 7.06 -17.18
CA LEU A 68 -14.78 6.72 -17.41
C LEU A 68 -14.05 7.80 -18.21
N GLU A 69 -14.68 8.35 -19.25
CA GLU A 69 -14.12 9.47 -20.03
C GLU A 69 -13.87 10.71 -19.15
N ILE A 70 -14.81 11.04 -18.26
CA ILE A 70 -14.69 12.17 -17.33
C ILE A 70 -13.57 11.92 -16.31
N ALA A 71 -13.50 10.73 -15.72
CA ALA A 71 -12.46 10.40 -14.75
C ALA A 71 -11.06 10.43 -15.38
N LEU A 72 -10.94 9.92 -16.61
CA LEU A 72 -9.69 9.92 -17.38
C LEU A 72 -9.16 11.34 -17.65
N GLN A 73 -10.04 12.26 -18.08
CA GLN A 73 -9.64 13.63 -18.41
C GLN A 73 -9.26 14.43 -17.16
N ASN A 74 -9.97 14.22 -16.05
CA ASN A 74 -9.72 14.92 -14.79
C ASN A 74 -8.58 14.29 -13.96
N GLY A 75 -8.15 13.07 -14.29
CA GLY A 75 -7.11 12.36 -13.53
C GLY A 75 -7.62 11.74 -12.23
N TYR A 76 -8.92 11.43 -12.15
CA TYR A 76 -9.52 10.82 -10.97
C TYR A 76 -9.23 9.32 -10.89
N SER A 77 -8.95 8.83 -9.69
CA SER A 77 -8.88 7.39 -9.43
C SER A 77 -10.22 6.73 -9.73
N THR A 78 -10.21 5.65 -10.50
CA THR A 78 -11.42 4.92 -10.90
C THR A 78 -11.39 3.50 -10.37
N LEU A 79 -12.44 3.10 -9.68
CA LEU A 79 -12.63 1.75 -9.18
C LEU A 79 -13.83 1.12 -9.91
N MET A 80 -13.53 0.18 -10.79
CA MET A 80 -14.51 -0.44 -11.69
C MET A 80 -14.77 -1.89 -11.28
N GLN A 81 -16.02 -2.25 -11.02
CA GLN A 81 -16.43 -3.64 -10.85
C GLN A 81 -16.86 -4.21 -12.20
N ILE A 82 -16.33 -5.38 -12.55
CA ILE A 82 -16.62 -6.08 -13.81
C ILE A 82 -17.07 -7.51 -13.47
N ASP A 83 -18.17 -7.95 -14.08
CA ASP A 83 -18.72 -9.30 -13.87
C ASP A 83 -18.94 -10.05 -15.21
N PHE A 84 -18.21 -9.70 -16.28
CA PHE A 84 -18.40 -10.28 -17.62
C PHE A 84 -17.34 -11.31 -17.98
N ASP A 85 -17.76 -12.35 -18.70
CA ASP A 85 -16.85 -13.33 -19.32
C ASP A 85 -16.05 -12.77 -20.51
N LYS A 86 -16.50 -11.64 -21.10
CA LYS A 86 -15.81 -10.98 -22.22
C LYS A 86 -15.56 -9.50 -21.93
N PRO A 87 -14.32 -9.02 -22.04
CA PRO A 87 -14.03 -7.60 -21.90
C PRO A 87 -14.64 -6.79 -23.04
N ASP A 88 -15.17 -5.62 -22.72
CA ASP A 88 -15.51 -4.63 -23.73
C ASP A 88 -14.21 -4.13 -24.41
N PRO A 89 -14.12 -4.14 -25.76
CA PRO A 89 -13.01 -3.55 -26.50
C PRO A 89 -12.66 -2.12 -26.08
N TYR A 90 -13.64 -1.35 -25.59
CA TYR A 90 -13.44 -0.02 -25.05
C TYR A 90 -12.50 -0.03 -23.84
N ILE A 91 -12.72 -0.94 -22.89
CA ILE A 91 -11.88 -1.11 -21.70
C ILE A 91 -10.49 -1.60 -22.10
N ILE A 92 -10.40 -2.55 -23.04
CA ILE A 92 -9.11 -3.07 -23.54
C ILE A 92 -8.26 -1.94 -24.13
N SER A 93 -8.87 -1.02 -24.87
CA SER A 93 -8.14 0.12 -25.44
C SER A 93 -7.52 1.03 -24.36
N LEU A 94 -8.22 1.24 -23.24
CA LEU A 94 -7.71 1.96 -22.08
C LEU A 94 -6.59 1.18 -21.38
N LEU A 95 -6.78 -0.13 -21.16
CA LEU A 95 -5.82 -1.01 -20.51
C LEU A 95 -4.51 -1.12 -21.30
N SER A 96 -4.59 -1.14 -22.63
CA SER A 96 -3.42 -1.18 -23.51
C SER A 96 -2.52 0.06 -23.40
N LYS A 97 -3.01 1.15 -22.78
CA LYS A 97 -2.32 2.44 -22.63
C LYS A 97 -1.69 2.91 -23.95
N SER A 98 -2.45 2.87 -25.04
CA SER A 98 -2.04 3.38 -26.36
C SER A 98 -2.00 4.93 -26.39
N ILE A 99 -1.11 5.50 -25.59
CA ILE A 99 -0.99 6.94 -25.37
C ILE A 99 -0.16 7.56 -26.49
N VAL A 100 -0.66 8.66 -27.05
CA VAL A 100 -0.04 9.45 -28.11
C VAL A 100 0.26 10.84 -27.55
N LYS A 101 1.52 11.25 -27.58
CA LYS A 101 1.94 12.61 -27.20
C LYS A 101 1.79 13.55 -28.39
N LYS A 102 1.01 14.62 -28.26
CA LYS A 102 0.83 15.65 -29.29
C LYS A 102 0.93 17.04 -28.67
N LYS A 103 1.86 17.88 -29.17
CA LYS A 103 2.04 19.27 -28.73
C LYS A 103 2.10 19.45 -27.20
N ASN A 104 2.86 18.57 -26.54
CA ASN A 104 3.07 18.54 -25.09
C ASN A 104 1.88 18.04 -24.23
N GLU A 105 0.76 17.69 -24.84
CA GLU A 105 -0.36 17.02 -24.17
C GLU A 105 -0.36 15.51 -24.50
N LEU A 106 -0.84 14.71 -23.56
CA LEU A 106 -1.02 13.27 -23.75
C LEU A 106 -2.47 12.99 -24.16
N PHE A 107 -2.63 12.10 -25.13
CA PHE A 107 -3.93 11.64 -25.59
C PHE A 107 -3.97 10.13 -25.59
N ILE A 108 -5.14 9.54 -25.37
CA ILE A 108 -5.35 8.10 -25.53
C ILE A 108 -6.48 7.86 -26.53
N ARG A 109 -6.29 6.84 -27.37
CA ARG A 109 -7.31 6.44 -28.34
C ARG A 109 -8.21 5.38 -27.73
N MET A 110 -9.48 5.71 -27.55
CA MET A 110 -10.50 4.80 -27.04
C MET A 110 -11.59 4.61 -28.08
N GLY A 111 -11.60 3.43 -28.71
CA GLY A 111 -12.41 3.15 -29.90
C GLY A 111 -12.14 4.16 -31.04
N ASN A 112 -13.16 4.95 -31.38
CA ASN A 112 -13.09 5.98 -32.42
C ASN A 112 -12.79 7.39 -31.88
N LYS A 113 -12.66 7.56 -30.56
CA LYS A 113 -12.40 8.86 -29.91
C LYS A 113 -10.93 9.01 -29.54
N LEU A 114 -10.45 10.26 -29.59
CA LEU A 114 -9.16 10.66 -29.04
C LEU A 114 -9.44 11.54 -27.82
N LEU A 115 -9.04 11.09 -26.64
CA LEU A 115 -9.33 11.74 -25.36
C LEU A 115 -8.04 12.25 -24.73
N ALA A 116 -8.11 13.37 -24.02
CA ALA A 116 -6.97 13.84 -23.21
C ALA A 116 -6.68 12.83 -22.10
N TYR A 117 -5.41 12.48 -21.93
CA TYR A 117 -4.94 11.54 -20.92
C TYR A 117 -4.23 12.31 -19.81
N ASN A 118 -4.71 12.16 -18.58
CA ASN A 118 -4.06 12.72 -17.40
C ASN A 118 -3.15 11.66 -16.76
N GLU A 119 -1.89 12.02 -16.49
CA GLU A 119 -0.90 11.11 -15.89
C GLU A 119 -1.28 10.68 -14.45
N ASN A 120 -2.09 11.47 -13.75
CA ASN A 120 -2.56 11.14 -12.41
C ASN A 120 -3.69 10.09 -12.41
N PHE A 121 -4.27 9.79 -13.57
CA PHE A 121 -5.34 8.81 -13.69
C PHE A 121 -4.87 7.41 -13.28
N ARG A 122 -5.55 6.82 -12.31
CA ARG A 122 -5.36 5.43 -11.87
C ARG A 122 -6.64 4.66 -12.01
N MET A 123 -6.54 3.43 -12.50
CA MET A 123 -7.69 2.54 -12.67
C MET A 123 -7.45 1.23 -11.94
N PHE A 124 -8.43 0.83 -11.13
CA PHE A 124 -8.49 -0.44 -10.45
C PHE A 124 -9.70 -1.21 -10.96
N ILE A 125 -9.47 -2.45 -11.40
CA ILE A 125 -10.54 -3.33 -11.86
C ILE A 125 -10.71 -4.44 -10.83
N THR A 126 -11.95 -4.72 -10.44
CA THR A 126 -12.26 -5.84 -9.55
C THR A 126 -13.30 -6.77 -10.16
N THR A 127 -13.21 -8.04 -9.79
CA THR A 127 -14.18 -9.08 -10.13
C THR A 127 -14.46 -9.94 -8.91
N LYS A 128 -15.72 -10.39 -8.76
CA LYS A 128 -16.11 -11.35 -7.72
C LYS A 128 -15.95 -12.80 -8.16
N ILE A 129 -15.70 -13.04 -9.45
CA ILE A 129 -15.73 -14.37 -10.06
C ILE A 129 -14.34 -14.99 -9.94
N LYS A 130 -14.11 -15.89 -8.97
CA LYS A 130 -12.78 -16.49 -8.74
C LYS A 130 -12.24 -17.30 -9.93
N ASN A 131 -13.09 -18.12 -10.55
CA ASN A 131 -12.69 -19.15 -11.52
C ASN A 131 -13.16 -18.84 -12.96
N ALA A 132 -13.12 -17.58 -13.37
CA ALA A 132 -13.36 -17.24 -14.78
C ALA A 132 -12.11 -17.56 -15.61
N HIS A 133 -12.29 -18.13 -16.79
CA HIS A 133 -11.23 -18.15 -17.81
C HIS A 133 -11.14 -16.73 -18.37
N TYR A 134 -10.36 -15.87 -17.71
CA TYR A 134 -10.22 -14.49 -18.16
C TYR A 134 -9.60 -14.44 -19.55
N ASP A 135 -10.13 -13.52 -20.36
CA ASP A 135 -9.62 -13.29 -21.70
C ASP A 135 -8.11 -12.96 -21.65
N PRO A 136 -7.26 -13.63 -22.45
CA PRO A 136 -5.84 -13.36 -22.52
C PRO A 136 -5.51 -11.88 -22.78
N GLU A 137 -6.40 -11.13 -23.45
CA GLU A 137 -6.20 -9.71 -23.68
C GLU A 137 -6.21 -8.89 -22.38
N ILE A 138 -7.08 -9.21 -21.41
CA ILE A 138 -7.09 -8.52 -20.12
C ILE A 138 -5.79 -8.81 -19.37
N ILE A 139 -5.46 -10.11 -19.23
CA ILE A 139 -4.27 -10.57 -18.49
C ILE A 139 -2.99 -9.96 -19.06
N LYS A 140 -2.92 -9.80 -20.39
CA LYS A 140 -1.77 -9.20 -21.07
C LYS A 140 -1.51 -7.76 -20.63
N TRP A 141 -2.56 -6.97 -20.42
CA TRP A 141 -2.46 -5.52 -20.18
C TRP A 141 -2.58 -5.12 -18.71
N THR A 142 -3.05 -6.02 -17.84
CA THR A 142 -3.21 -5.77 -16.40
C THR A 142 -2.17 -6.48 -15.55
N THR A 143 -2.09 -6.11 -14.29
CA THR A 143 -1.43 -6.92 -13.25
C THR A 143 -2.52 -7.68 -12.51
N VAL A 144 -2.57 -9.00 -12.66
CA VAL A 144 -3.56 -9.84 -11.97
C VAL A 144 -3.13 -10.03 -10.51
N VAL A 145 -4.04 -9.76 -9.59
CA VAL A 145 -3.83 -9.92 -8.15
C VAL A 145 -5.01 -10.72 -7.58
N ASP A 146 -4.72 -11.85 -6.94
CA ASP A 146 -5.75 -12.70 -6.33
C ASP A 146 -5.91 -12.35 -4.85
N PHE A 147 -7.08 -11.84 -4.47
CA PHE A 147 -7.47 -11.53 -3.10
C PHE A 147 -8.36 -12.61 -2.47
N THR A 148 -8.41 -13.80 -3.07
CA THR A 148 -9.11 -14.90 -2.44
C THR A 148 -8.46 -15.24 -1.10
N ILE A 149 -9.26 -15.18 -0.04
CA ILE A 149 -8.87 -15.62 1.30
C ILE A 149 -8.30 -17.05 1.23
N GLN A 150 -7.10 -17.19 1.78
CA GLN A 150 -6.44 -18.47 2.02
C GLN A 150 -6.78 -18.97 3.43
N GLU A 151 -6.80 -20.30 3.63
CA GLU A 151 -7.13 -20.91 4.93
C GLU A 151 -6.23 -20.38 6.06
N GLU A 152 -4.91 -20.34 5.81
CA GLU A 152 -3.91 -19.79 6.75
C GLU A 152 -4.21 -18.33 7.12
N GLY A 153 -4.57 -17.48 6.14
CA GLY A 153 -4.91 -16.08 6.39
C GLY A 153 -6.21 -15.91 7.20
N LEU A 154 -7.18 -16.82 7.01
CA LEU A 154 -8.40 -16.82 7.80
C LEU A 154 -8.14 -17.27 9.25
N GLU A 155 -7.29 -18.27 9.44
CA GLU A 155 -6.86 -18.72 10.77
C GLU A 155 -6.16 -17.60 11.54
N GLU A 156 -5.23 -16.88 10.92
CA GLU A 156 -4.56 -15.72 11.53
C GLU A 156 -5.57 -14.62 11.92
N GLN A 157 -6.55 -14.35 11.05
CA GLN A 157 -7.58 -13.35 11.32
C GLN A 157 -8.48 -13.77 12.50
N LEU A 158 -8.94 -15.02 12.51
CA LEU A 158 -9.75 -15.56 13.60
C LEU A 158 -8.98 -15.63 14.92
N LEU A 159 -7.71 -16.02 14.89
CA LEU A 159 -6.84 -16.01 16.06
C LEU A 159 -6.67 -14.58 16.59
N THR A 160 -6.51 -13.58 15.70
CA THR A 160 -6.47 -12.16 16.11
C THR A 160 -7.75 -11.77 16.84
N ILE A 161 -8.91 -12.13 16.27
CA ILE A 161 -10.21 -11.83 16.85
C ILE A 161 -10.39 -12.52 18.21
N LEU A 162 -10.05 -13.81 18.31
CA LEU A 162 -10.15 -14.59 19.54
C LEU A 162 -9.27 -14.01 20.65
N VAL A 163 -7.99 -13.78 20.35
CA VAL A 163 -7.04 -13.21 21.32
C VAL A 163 -7.46 -11.81 21.76
N SER A 164 -8.01 -11.00 20.85
CA SER A 164 -8.53 -9.67 21.22
C SER A 164 -9.72 -9.72 22.20
N MET A 165 -10.52 -10.79 22.15
CA MET A 165 -11.63 -10.99 23.09
C MET A 165 -11.19 -11.64 24.39
N GLU A 166 -10.33 -12.66 24.32
CA GLU A 166 -9.90 -13.42 25.51
C GLU A 166 -8.85 -12.67 26.35
N ASN A 167 -7.96 -11.92 25.70
CA ASN A 167 -6.85 -11.26 26.37
C ASN A 167 -6.54 -9.89 25.74
N SER A 168 -7.47 -8.95 25.88
CA SER A 168 -7.32 -7.57 25.37
C SER A 168 -6.04 -6.89 25.86
N ASN A 169 -5.59 -7.19 27.08
CA ASN A 169 -4.34 -6.65 27.64
C ASN A 169 -3.12 -7.06 26.82
N LEU A 170 -3.08 -8.31 26.32
CA LEU A 170 -1.97 -8.79 25.51
C LEU A 170 -1.94 -8.09 24.15
N GLU A 171 -3.10 -7.77 23.57
CA GLU A 171 -3.17 -6.99 22.34
C GLU A 171 -2.80 -5.52 22.52
N GLU A 172 -3.23 -4.89 23.61
CA GLU A 172 -2.77 -3.54 23.95
C GLU A 172 -1.25 -3.51 24.16
N LEU A 173 -0.68 -4.52 24.84
CA LEU A 173 0.77 -4.64 25.01
C LEU A 173 1.48 -4.81 23.66
N LYS A 174 0.91 -5.60 22.74
CA LYS A 174 1.45 -5.77 21.38
C LYS A 174 1.44 -4.44 20.63
N GLU A 175 0.30 -3.74 20.60
CA GLU A 175 0.18 -2.46 19.89
C GLU A 175 1.11 -1.40 20.46
N ASN A 176 1.18 -1.27 21.80
CA ASN A 176 2.09 -0.35 22.47
C ASN A 176 3.56 -0.68 22.18
N THR A 177 3.93 -1.96 22.18
CA THR A 177 5.29 -2.41 21.86
C THR A 177 5.66 -2.07 20.41
N ILE A 178 4.73 -2.27 19.46
CA ILE A 178 4.94 -1.90 18.05
C ILE A 178 5.13 -0.39 17.89
N ILE A 179 4.27 0.42 18.52
CA ILE A 179 4.37 1.89 18.49
C ILE A 179 5.72 2.35 19.07
N LYS A 180 6.16 1.73 20.18
CA LYS A 180 7.45 2.01 20.80
C LYS A 180 8.61 1.67 19.86
N ILE A 181 8.59 0.49 19.23
CA ILE A 181 9.62 0.09 18.25
C ILE A 181 9.68 1.06 17.07
N GLU A 182 8.54 1.51 16.54
CA GLU A 182 8.52 2.48 15.43
C GLU A 182 9.09 3.84 15.87
N LYS A 183 8.78 4.30 17.08
CA LYS A 183 9.35 5.53 17.64
C LYS A 183 10.85 5.44 17.86
N ASP A 184 11.33 4.31 18.38
CA ASP A 184 12.75 4.07 18.65
C ASP A 184 13.54 3.99 17.34
N LYS A 185 13.00 3.34 16.29
CA LYS A 185 13.59 3.34 14.94
C LYS A 185 13.68 4.74 14.35
N LYS A 186 12.60 5.52 14.42
CA LYS A 186 12.61 6.90 13.91
C LYS A 186 13.64 7.77 14.64
N SER A 187 13.73 7.63 15.96
CA SER A 187 14.72 8.36 16.77
C SER A 187 16.16 7.94 16.43
N LEU A 188 16.39 6.66 16.09
CA LEU A 188 17.69 6.19 15.61
C LEU A 188 18.09 6.83 14.30
N ASP A 189 17.18 6.88 13.33
CA ASP A 189 17.42 7.49 12.01
C ASP A 189 17.70 9.00 12.16
N GLU A 190 16.91 9.71 12.99
CA GLU A 190 17.12 11.14 13.27
C GLU A 190 18.49 11.44 13.88
N ILE A 191 18.95 10.62 14.84
CA ILE A 191 20.28 10.79 15.46
C ILE A 191 21.40 10.46 14.46
N GLN A 192 21.21 9.47 13.58
CA GLN A 192 22.18 9.17 12.53
C GLN A 192 22.30 10.30 11.51
N ASP A 193 21.18 10.87 11.08
CA ASP A 193 21.16 12.01 10.17
C ASP A 193 21.79 13.26 10.80
N GLU A 194 21.52 13.52 12.08
CA GLU A 194 22.16 14.60 12.84
C GLU A 194 23.68 14.39 12.91
N LEU A 195 24.13 13.17 13.20
CA LEU A 195 25.55 12.83 13.24
C LEU A 195 26.24 13.01 11.88
N LEU A 196 25.59 12.59 10.79
CA LEU A 196 26.12 12.74 9.44
C LEU A 196 26.26 14.21 9.06
N LYS A 197 25.24 15.03 9.36
CA LYS A 197 25.30 16.49 9.14
C LYS A 197 26.42 17.14 9.93
N LEU A 198 26.56 16.80 11.22
CA LEU A 198 27.62 17.33 12.07
C LEU A 198 29.03 16.97 11.57
N LEU A 199 29.20 15.81 10.95
CA LEU A 199 30.46 15.40 10.32
C LEU A 199 30.72 16.12 9.00
N ASP A 200 29.68 16.33 8.19
CA ASP A 200 29.77 16.99 6.88
C ASP A 200 30.03 18.51 7.01
N GLU A 201 29.40 19.16 7.99
CA GLU A 201 29.60 20.59 8.30
C GLU A 201 30.96 20.88 8.98
N SER A 202 31.65 19.85 9.47
CA SER A 202 32.93 20.00 10.14
C SER A 202 34.10 20.02 9.14
N GLU A 203 34.50 21.21 8.67
CA GLU A 203 35.71 21.40 7.85
C GLU A 203 37.02 21.33 8.67
N CYS A 204 36.95 21.46 9.99
CA CYS A 204 38.10 21.42 10.90
C CYS A 204 38.38 20.02 11.46
N SER A 205 39.64 19.74 11.81
CA SER A 205 40.06 18.49 12.45
C SER A 205 39.25 18.24 13.74
N LEU A 206 38.68 17.03 13.88
CA LEU A 206 37.90 16.58 15.04
C LEU A 206 38.61 16.74 16.40
N LEU A 207 39.95 16.86 16.39
CA LEU A 207 40.77 17.08 17.58
C LEU A 207 40.81 18.54 18.04
N GLU A 208 40.50 19.49 17.15
CA GLU A 208 40.57 20.93 17.42
C GLU A 208 39.24 21.50 17.93
N ASN A 209 38.12 20.79 17.69
CA ASN A 209 36.79 21.20 18.13
C ASN A 209 36.26 20.30 19.26
N GLU A 210 36.62 20.67 20.50
CA GLU A 210 36.20 19.96 21.71
C GLU A 210 34.67 19.92 21.90
N GLN A 211 33.96 20.96 21.42
CA GLN A 211 32.50 21.00 21.45
C GLN A 211 31.89 19.94 20.52
N LEU A 212 32.40 19.83 19.30
CA LEU A 212 31.96 18.82 18.33
C LEU A 212 32.23 17.40 18.85
N LEU A 213 33.41 17.16 19.44
CA LEU A 213 33.77 15.87 20.04
C LEU A 213 32.82 15.47 21.17
N ASN A 214 32.45 16.42 22.03
CA ASN A 214 31.53 16.18 23.14
C ASN A 214 30.09 15.90 22.64
N THR A 215 29.63 16.63 21.63
CA THR A 215 28.33 16.38 20.98
C THR A 215 28.31 14.98 20.35
N LEU A 216 29.35 14.60 19.58
CA LEU A 216 29.52 13.26 19.00
C LEU A 216 29.48 12.14 20.05
N LYS A 217 30.19 12.31 21.17
CA LYS A 217 30.17 11.34 22.27
C LYS A 217 28.78 11.21 22.89
N SER A 218 28.08 12.33 23.09
CA SER A 218 26.73 12.34 23.66
C SER A 218 25.71 11.68 22.72
N SER A 219 25.77 11.97 21.43
CA SER A 219 24.89 11.37 20.41
C SER A 219 25.17 9.89 20.26
N LYS A 220 26.44 9.46 20.26
CA LYS A 220 26.82 8.04 20.28
C LYS A 220 26.28 7.30 21.51
N ALA A 221 26.33 7.92 22.69
CA ALA A 221 25.78 7.33 23.90
C ALA A 221 24.25 7.16 23.82
N LYS A 222 23.53 8.19 23.34
CA LYS A 222 22.08 8.10 23.09
C LYS A 222 21.74 7.01 22.08
N LEU A 223 22.51 6.90 21.00
CA LEU A 223 22.33 5.89 19.95
C LEU A 223 22.46 4.47 20.52
N ASN A 224 23.46 4.23 21.38
CA ASN A 224 23.63 2.94 22.05
C ASN A 224 22.45 2.61 22.98
N ILE A 225 21.96 3.59 23.76
CA ILE A 225 20.81 3.40 24.65
C ILE A 225 19.56 3.02 23.86
N ILE A 226 19.26 3.73 22.76
CA ILE A 226 18.08 3.44 21.95
C ILE A 226 18.24 2.08 21.27
N LYS A 227 19.46 1.71 20.85
CA LYS A 227 19.73 0.39 20.26
C LYS A 227 19.49 -0.75 21.26
N GLU A 228 19.89 -0.59 22.52
CA GLU A 228 19.59 -1.55 23.58
C GLU A 228 18.09 -1.63 23.88
N GLN A 229 17.40 -0.49 23.95
CA GLN A 229 15.94 -0.43 24.13
C GLN A 229 15.16 -1.08 22.98
N LEU A 230 15.63 -0.89 21.75
CA LEU A 230 15.07 -1.52 20.56
C LEU A 230 15.23 -3.05 20.65
N GLN A 231 16.41 -3.53 21.05
CA GLN A 231 16.68 -4.95 21.19
C GLN A 231 15.79 -5.59 22.28
N SER A 232 15.62 -4.92 23.42
CA SER A 232 14.70 -5.35 24.48
C SER A 232 13.25 -5.41 23.99
N SER A 233 12.81 -4.41 23.22
CA SER A 233 11.44 -4.36 22.68
C SER A 233 11.20 -5.47 21.64
N LEU A 234 12.21 -5.82 20.83
CA LEU A 234 12.15 -6.94 19.88
C LEU A 234 12.07 -8.31 20.59
N THR A 235 12.79 -8.50 21.70
CA THR A 235 12.67 -9.72 22.50
C THR A 235 11.30 -9.85 23.13
N SER A 236 10.76 -8.77 23.72
CA SER A 236 9.38 -8.78 24.26
C SER A 236 8.35 -9.02 23.16
N GLN A 237 8.57 -8.50 21.95
CA GLN A 237 7.70 -8.78 20.81
C GLN A 237 7.69 -10.28 20.47
N ALA A 238 8.85 -10.95 20.45
CA ALA A 238 8.94 -12.38 20.20
C ALA A 238 8.24 -13.20 21.29
N GLU A 239 8.37 -12.82 22.56
CA GLU A 239 7.65 -13.46 23.68
C GLU A 239 6.13 -13.30 23.54
N ILE A 240 5.65 -12.13 23.13
CA ILE A 240 4.23 -11.88 22.85
C ILE A 240 3.72 -12.76 21.71
N TYR A 241 4.53 -12.97 20.65
CA TYR A 241 4.15 -13.87 19.56
C TYR A 241 4.02 -15.32 20.03
N ILE A 242 4.97 -15.81 20.84
CA ILE A 242 4.90 -17.16 21.42
C ILE A 242 3.66 -17.31 22.31
N ALA A 243 3.38 -16.31 23.15
CA ALA A 243 2.21 -16.32 24.03
C ALA A 243 0.87 -16.27 23.28
N ARG A 244 0.87 -15.97 21.98
CA ARG A 244 -0.31 -15.95 21.12
C ARG A 244 -0.61 -17.32 20.49
N GLU A 245 0.41 -18.15 20.33
CA GLU A 245 0.27 -19.50 19.74
C GLU A 245 -0.08 -20.58 20.77
N VAL A 246 0.00 -20.26 22.07
CA VAL A 246 -0.29 -21.15 23.21
C VAL A 246 -1.70 -20.90 23.74
#